data_AF-A0A388TJV9-F1
#
_entry.id   AF-A0A388TJV9-F1
#
_cell.length_a   1.000
_cell.length_b   1.000
_cell.length_c   1.000
_cell.angle_alpha   90.00
_cell.angle_beta   90.00
_cell.angle_gamma   90.00
#
_symmetry.space_group_name_H-M   'P 1'
#
loop_
_entity.id
_entity.type
_entity.pdbx_description
1 polymer ?
#
loop_
_entity_poly.entity_id
_entity_poly.type
_entity_poly.pdbx_seq_one_letter_code
_entity_poly.pdbx_strand_id
1 'polypeptide(L)'
;MAISTVNMLNRPLEEQIQDLKKTDHYREVQDKLQAEREQKGLWVKSKDKAGIEDYYMDVTKLSSKSFFTTVRTHEGVIKVPLVIKMIMGEKINLRDRIEGIMESYMKAVMQTTSHNLMMSRIAGMKMAAAAFILAQLGVPPDELRKLRRKALDDAVTENVALMEENIYNSELLEIIGGSSGSRLKAERSVLDEIQKQILTQAKRLNIDDYYTQEKILELRINAAKGIYYKFVEEEQTIQYELDYYLNEA
;
A
#
# COMPACT_ATOMS: atom_id res chain seq x y z
N MET A 1 -31.10 28.87 40.21
CA MET A 1 -30.78 28.07 39.00
C MET A 1 -30.05 28.84 37.89
N ALA A 2 -29.93 30.18 37.93
CA ALA A 2 -29.26 30.93 36.85
C ALA A 2 -27.77 31.30 37.11
N ILE A 3 -27.23 31.03 38.31
CA ILE A 3 -25.84 31.39 38.66
C ILE A 3 -24.86 30.21 38.48
N SER A 4 -25.35 28.96 38.44
CA SER A 4 -24.48 27.77 38.29
C SER A 4 -24.16 27.41 36.84
N THR A 5 -24.91 27.90 35.86
CA THR A 5 -24.71 27.60 34.43
C THR A 5 -23.58 28.42 33.81
N VAL A 6 -23.31 29.62 34.31
CA VAL A 6 -22.25 30.50 33.77
C VAL A 6 -20.85 29.99 34.15
N ASN A 7 -20.71 29.29 35.28
CA ASN A 7 -19.43 28.73 35.73
C ASN A 7 -19.03 27.41 35.05
N MET A 8 -19.90 26.76 34.26
CA MET A 8 -19.55 25.53 33.53
C MET A 8 -18.83 25.82 32.21
N LEU A 9 -19.08 26.96 31.56
CA LEU A 9 -18.53 27.27 30.23
C LEU A 9 -17.04 27.65 30.23
N ASN A 10 -16.47 28.00 31.39
CA ASN A 10 -15.07 28.41 31.54
C ASN A 10 -14.14 27.32 32.12
N ARG A 11 -14.64 26.08 32.31
CA ARG A 11 -13.82 24.96 32.81
C ARG A 11 -13.29 24.10 31.66
N PRO A 12 -12.05 23.56 31.76
CA PRO A 12 -11.49 22.68 30.74
C PRO A 12 -12.41 21.48 30.47
N LEU A 13 -12.51 21.09 29.19
CA LEU A 13 -13.45 20.08 28.68
C LEU A 13 -13.36 18.73 29.43
N GLU A 14 -12.19 18.41 29.96
CA GLU A 14 -11.92 17.18 30.73
C GLU A 14 -12.67 17.14 32.07
N GLU A 15 -12.81 18.26 32.76
CA GLU A 15 -13.56 18.34 34.02
C GLU A 15 -15.07 18.24 33.79
N GLN A 16 -15.56 18.83 32.69
CA GLN A 16 -16.98 18.73 32.30
C GLN A 16 -17.35 17.28 31.94
N ILE A 17 -16.44 16.54 31.29
CA ILE A 17 -16.62 15.12 30.96
C ILE A 17 -16.59 14.24 32.22
N GLN A 18 -15.76 14.56 33.22
CA GLN A 18 -15.71 13.80 34.47
C GLN A 18 -16.99 13.96 35.30
N ASP A 19 -17.59 15.14 35.32
CA ASP A 19 -18.86 15.35 36.05
C ASP A 19 -20.05 14.71 35.32
N LEU A 20 -20.06 14.68 33.99
CA LEU A 20 -21.04 13.90 33.20
C LEU A 20 -20.95 12.38 33.42
N LYS A 21 -19.75 11.86 33.72
CA LYS A 21 -19.55 10.44 34.08
C LYS A 21 -20.07 10.09 35.48
N LYS A 22 -20.28 11.07 36.35
CA LYS A 22 -20.80 10.88 37.71
C LYS A 22 -22.32 10.96 37.79
N THR A 23 -22.99 11.50 36.78
CA THR A 23 -24.45 11.53 36.73
C THR A 23 -25.05 10.12 36.61
N ASP A 24 -26.06 9.83 37.43
CA ASP A 24 -26.74 8.53 37.50
C ASP A 24 -27.29 8.06 36.14
N HIS A 25 -27.65 9.01 35.28
CA HIS A 25 -28.10 8.74 33.92
C HIS A 25 -27.05 8.05 33.04
N TYR A 26 -25.75 8.36 33.21
CA TYR A 26 -24.68 7.73 32.44
C TYR A 26 -24.43 6.29 32.89
N ARG A 27 -24.64 6.02 34.18
CA ARG A 27 -24.55 4.66 34.75
C ARG A 27 -25.71 3.79 34.27
N GLU A 28 -26.94 4.29 34.29
CA GLU A 28 -28.09 3.57 33.75
C GLU A 28 -27.96 3.23 32.26
N VAL A 29 -27.36 4.13 31.46
CA VAL A 29 -27.12 3.88 30.02
C VAL A 29 -26.03 2.84 29.81
N GLN A 30 -24.97 2.85 30.62
CA GLN A 30 -23.92 1.82 30.62
C GLN A 30 -24.49 0.45 31.02
N ASP A 31 -25.30 0.39 32.08
CA ASP A 31 -25.91 -0.84 32.58
C ASP A 31 -26.91 -1.43 31.56
N LYS A 32 -27.70 -0.58 30.87
CA LYS A 32 -28.59 -1.00 29.78
C LYS A 32 -27.80 -1.51 28.56
N LEU A 33 -26.72 -0.85 28.18
CA LEU A 33 -25.82 -1.30 27.11
C LEU A 33 -25.13 -2.62 27.46
N GLN A 34 -24.76 -2.80 28.73
CA GLN A 34 -24.14 -4.03 29.22
C GLN A 34 -25.14 -5.18 29.23
N ALA A 35 -26.37 -4.94 29.70
CA ALA A 35 -27.46 -5.91 29.64
C ALA A 35 -27.85 -6.30 28.20
N GLU A 36 -27.87 -5.35 27.25
CA GLU A 36 -28.07 -5.65 25.83
C GLU A 36 -26.92 -6.49 25.24
N ARG A 37 -25.68 -6.25 25.68
CA ARG A 37 -24.48 -6.98 25.22
C ARG A 37 -24.43 -8.40 25.79
N GLU A 38 -24.95 -8.60 26.99
CA GLU A 38 -25.11 -9.92 27.63
C GLU A 38 -26.26 -10.71 26.98
N GLN A 39 -27.41 -10.09 26.70
CA GLN A 39 -28.52 -10.74 25.97
C GLN A 39 -28.13 -11.15 24.54
N LYS A 40 -27.28 -10.36 23.86
CA LYS A 40 -26.77 -10.68 22.51
C LYS A 40 -25.66 -11.74 22.52
N GLY A 41 -25.26 -12.26 23.69
CA GLY A 41 -24.35 -13.39 23.84
C GLY A 41 -22.94 -13.15 23.29
N LEU A 42 -22.48 -11.89 23.24
CA LEU A 42 -21.14 -11.53 22.74
C LEU A 42 -20.04 -11.82 23.76
N TRP A 43 -20.36 -11.93 25.05
CA TRP A 43 -19.39 -12.18 26.10
C TRP A 43 -19.79 -13.40 26.92
N VAL A 44 -18.91 -14.40 26.97
CA VAL A 44 -19.11 -15.62 27.76
C VAL A 44 -18.20 -15.55 28.98
N LYS A 45 -18.79 -15.75 30.17
CA LYS A 45 -18.02 -15.86 31.42
C LYS A 45 -17.37 -17.23 31.47
N SER A 46 -16.04 -17.27 31.52
CA SER A 46 -15.28 -18.48 31.76
C SER A 46 -14.35 -18.26 32.95
N LYS A 47 -14.26 -19.25 33.84
CA LYS A 47 -13.31 -19.21 34.95
C LYS A 47 -12.00 -19.82 34.48
N ASP A 48 -10.93 -19.05 34.52
CA ASP A 48 -9.60 -19.61 34.31
C ASP A 48 -9.18 -20.46 35.50
N LYS A 49 -8.17 -21.34 35.31
CA LYS A 49 -7.69 -22.30 36.33
C LYS A 49 -7.17 -21.64 37.63
N ALA A 50 -7.04 -20.32 37.67
CA ALA A 50 -6.69 -19.52 38.84
C ALA A 50 -7.90 -18.89 39.56
N GLY A 51 -9.14 -19.18 39.14
CA GLY A 51 -10.37 -18.73 39.81
C GLY A 51 -10.76 -17.27 39.57
N ILE A 52 -10.07 -16.57 38.67
CA ILE A 52 -10.40 -15.18 38.29
C ILE A 52 -11.42 -15.23 37.14
N GLU A 53 -12.49 -14.46 37.28
CA GLU A 53 -13.55 -14.37 36.26
C GLU A 53 -13.11 -13.40 35.15
N ASP A 54 -12.75 -13.95 33.99
CA ASP A 54 -12.40 -13.18 32.81
C ASP A 54 -13.51 -13.23 31.75
N TYR A 55 -13.74 -12.08 31.13
CA TYR A 55 -14.73 -11.90 30.07
C TYR A 55 -14.06 -12.14 28.72
N TYR A 56 -14.57 -13.11 27.95
CA TYR A 56 -14.08 -13.40 26.61
C TYR A 56 -15.15 -13.11 25.56
N MET A 57 -14.76 -12.43 24.47
CA MET A 57 -15.64 -12.17 23.34
C MET A 57 -15.64 -13.38 22.40
N ASP A 58 -16.80 -14.02 22.22
CA ASP A 58 -16.91 -15.22 21.37
C ASP A 58 -16.97 -14.82 19.89
N VAL A 59 -15.82 -14.91 19.22
CA VAL A 59 -15.62 -14.46 17.84
C VAL A 59 -16.38 -15.32 16.83
N THR A 60 -16.92 -16.48 17.22
CA THR A 60 -17.70 -17.35 16.33
C THR A 60 -19.11 -16.84 16.04
N LYS A 61 -19.62 -15.91 16.86
CA LYS A 61 -20.95 -15.29 16.69
C LYS A 61 -20.92 -13.92 15.99
N LEU A 62 -19.73 -13.41 15.66
CA LEU A 62 -19.59 -12.15 14.91
C LEU A 62 -19.97 -12.37 13.44
N SER A 63 -21.27 -12.20 13.19
CA SER A 63 -21.86 -12.15 11.85
C SER A 63 -21.08 -11.21 10.92
N SER A 64 -20.86 -11.67 9.69
CA SER A 64 -20.09 -11.09 8.59
C SER A 64 -20.59 -9.73 8.05
N LYS A 65 -21.33 -8.95 8.83
CA LYS A 65 -22.00 -7.71 8.39
C LYS A 65 -21.83 -6.48 9.28
N SER A 66 -20.96 -6.47 10.29
CA SER A 66 -20.75 -5.25 11.10
C SER A 66 -19.43 -4.54 10.77
N PHE A 67 -19.48 -3.69 9.75
CA PHE A 67 -18.58 -2.54 9.62
C PHE A 67 -18.98 -1.51 10.68
N PHE A 68 -18.11 -1.17 11.64
CA PHE A 68 -18.04 0.19 12.17
C PHE A 68 -16.66 0.50 12.76
N THR A 69 -16.15 1.62 12.27
CA THR A 69 -15.05 2.47 12.70
C THR A 69 -15.34 3.14 14.05
N THR A 70 -14.37 3.17 14.95
CA THR A 70 -13.92 4.40 15.63
C THR A 70 -12.66 4.10 16.45
N VAL A 71 -11.52 4.62 16.01
CA VAL A 71 -10.33 4.72 16.85
C VAL A 71 -10.52 5.95 17.73
N ARG A 72 -10.74 5.73 19.03
CA ARG A 72 -10.41 6.70 20.07
C ARG A 72 -9.31 6.10 20.92
N THR A 73 -8.09 6.56 20.69
CA THR A 73 -6.98 6.46 21.63
C THR A 73 -7.26 7.38 22.81
N HIS A 74 -7.34 6.84 24.01
CA HIS A 74 -6.58 7.27 25.18
C HIS A 74 -6.77 6.23 26.29
N GLU A 75 -5.64 5.79 26.84
CA GLU A 75 -5.48 5.07 28.11
C GLU A 75 -6.31 3.79 28.31
N GLY A 76 -5.65 2.67 28.03
CA GLY A 76 -6.11 1.34 28.39
C GLY A 76 -5.30 0.35 27.59
N VAL A 77 -4.38 -0.35 28.24
CA VAL A 77 -3.57 -1.40 27.63
C VAL A 77 -4.53 -2.44 27.05
N ILE A 78 -4.75 -2.39 25.73
CA ILE A 78 -5.50 -3.42 25.03
C ILE A 78 -4.58 -4.63 24.94
N LYS A 79 -4.67 -5.54 25.92
CA LYS A 79 -4.14 -6.90 25.76
C LYS A 79 -5.04 -7.59 24.72
N VAL A 80 -4.66 -7.50 23.46
CA VAL A 80 -5.28 -8.31 22.40
C VAL A 80 -4.70 -9.72 22.53
N PRO A 81 -5.53 -10.77 22.64
CA PRO A 81 -5.06 -12.13 22.85
C PRO A 81 -4.22 -12.59 21.66
N LEU A 82 -2.96 -12.92 21.94
CA LEU A 82 -2.04 -13.68 21.08
C LEU A 82 -2.56 -15.12 20.97
N VAL A 83 -3.64 -15.33 20.22
CA VAL A 83 -4.02 -16.68 19.77
C VAL A 83 -3.84 -16.71 18.26
N ILE A 84 -2.57 -16.75 17.87
CA ILE A 84 -2.19 -17.49 16.68
C ILE A 84 -2.53 -18.93 17.02
N LYS A 85 -3.71 -19.38 16.58
CA LYS A 85 -4.09 -20.78 16.69
C LYS A 85 -3.05 -21.56 15.88
N MET A 86 -2.08 -22.16 16.59
CA MET A 86 -1.16 -23.17 16.08
C MET A 86 -2.00 -24.35 15.62
N ILE A 87 -2.53 -24.27 14.40
CA ILE A 87 -3.06 -25.42 13.69
C ILE A 87 -1.87 -25.96 12.92
N MET A 88 -1.28 -27.03 13.43
CA MET A 88 -0.13 -27.77 12.88
C MET A 88 1.25 -27.16 13.14
N GLY A 89 1.88 -27.60 14.25
CA GLY A 89 3.25 -28.11 14.42
C GLY A 89 4.47 -27.61 13.64
N GLU A 90 4.35 -26.69 12.69
CA GLU A 90 5.51 -26.07 12.05
C GLU A 90 6.04 -24.98 12.98
N LYS A 91 7.35 -25.04 13.24
CA LYS A 91 8.09 -23.92 13.82
C LYS A 91 8.03 -22.77 12.84
N ILE A 92 7.01 -21.93 12.97
CA ILE A 92 6.94 -20.68 12.22
C ILE A 92 8.10 -19.83 12.70
N ASN A 93 9.14 -19.69 11.89
CA ASN A 93 10.14 -18.66 12.08
C ASN A 93 9.42 -17.32 11.94
N LEU A 94 9.15 -16.67 13.08
CA LEU A 94 8.46 -15.38 13.12
C LEU A 94 9.23 -14.32 12.30
N ARG A 95 10.55 -14.46 12.19
CA ARG A 95 11.43 -13.61 11.40
C ARG A 95 11.12 -13.69 9.89
N ASP A 96 11.10 -14.89 9.33
CA ASP A 96 10.81 -15.11 7.90
C ASP A 96 9.39 -14.64 7.54
N ARG A 97 8.45 -14.75 8.49
CA ARG A 97 7.08 -14.27 8.32
C ARG A 97 6.99 -12.75 8.40
N ILE A 98 7.78 -12.10 9.26
CA ILE A 98 7.88 -10.64 9.33
C ILE A 98 8.45 -10.09 8.02
N GLU A 99 9.54 -10.68 7.52
CA GLU A 99 10.18 -10.29 6.25
C GLU A 99 9.20 -10.44 5.06
N GLY A 100 8.49 -11.57 4.96
CA GLY A 100 7.47 -11.76 3.92
C GLY A 100 6.29 -10.77 4.01
N ILE A 101 5.89 -10.37 5.22
CA ILE A 101 4.83 -9.36 5.41
C ILE A 101 5.37 -7.95 5.08
N MET A 102 6.63 -7.64 5.39
CA MET A 102 7.29 -6.40 5.01
C MET A 102 7.38 -6.27 3.48
N GLU A 103 7.74 -7.33 2.77
CA GLU A 103 7.73 -7.35 1.31
C GLU A 103 6.32 -7.17 0.74
N SER A 104 5.33 -7.86 1.31
CA SER A 104 3.92 -7.70 0.90
C SER A 104 3.42 -6.27 1.14
N TYR A 105 3.86 -5.65 2.25
CA TYR A 105 3.60 -4.25 2.54
C TYR A 105 4.23 -3.33 1.49
N MET A 106 5.51 -3.52 1.16
CA MET A 106 6.19 -2.73 0.12
C MET A 106 5.49 -2.88 -1.25
N LYS A 107 5.17 -4.10 -1.65
CA LYS A 107 4.42 -4.36 -2.90
C LYS A 107 3.05 -3.68 -2.90
N ALA A 108 2.33 -3.73 -1.78
CA ALA A 108 1.06 -3.04 -1.64
C ALA A 108 1.21 -1.52 -1.71
N VAL A 109 2.27 -0.95 -1.13
CA VAL A 109 2.60 0.48 -1.24
C VAL A 109 2.83 0.87 -2.69
N MET A 110 3.65 0.12 -3.43
CA MET A 110 3.89 0.38 -4.86
C MET A 110 2.58 0.31 -5.67
N GLN A 111 1.73 -0.67 -5.41
CA GLN A 111 0.45 -0.81 -6.12
C GLN A 111 -0.54 0.32 -5.83
N THR A 112 -0.38 1.07 -4.73
CA THR A 112 -1.23 2.25 -4.48
C THR A 112 -1.04 3.35 -5.53
N THR A 113 0.10 3.40 -6.20
CA THR A 113 0.43 4.43 -7.20
C THR A 113 0.05 4.02 -8.61
N SER A 114 -0.44 2.78 -8.81
CA SER A 114 -0.93 2.26 -10.09
C SER A 114 -1.94 3.20 -10.75
N HIS A 115 -2.01 3.21 -12.09
CA HIS A 115 -2.94 4.07 -12.85
C HIS A 115 -4.41 3.67 -12.67
N ASN A 116 -4.71 2.40 -12.40
CA ASN A 116 -6.07 1.91 -12.16
C ASN A 116 -6.54 2.29 -10.74
N LEU A 117 -7.61 3.10 -10.65
CA LEU A 117 -8.15 3.59 -9.38
C LEU A 117 -8.61 2.45 -8.45
N MET A 118 -9.26 1.42 -8.99
CA MET A 118 -9.76 0.30 -8.17
C MET A 118 -8.60 -0.52 -7.59
N MET A 119 -7.56 -0.76 -8.40
CA MET A 119 -6.34 -1.42 -7.92
C MET A 119 -5.62 -0.60 -6.86
N SER A 120 -5.48 0.70 -7.08
CA SER A 120 -4.91 1.63 -6.10
C SER A 120 -5.65 1.60 -4.75
N ARG A 121 -6.99 1.58 -4.77
CA ARG A 121 -7.81 1.51 -3.54
C ARG A 121 -7.68 0.17 -2.82
N ILE A 122 -7.74 -0.94 -3.55
CA ILE A 122 -7.55 -2.29 -2.99
C ILE A 122 -6.14 -2.43 -2.39
N ALA A 123 -5.13 -1.92 -3.09
CA ALA A 123 -3.76 -1.88 -2.61
C ALA A 123 -3.62 -1.06 -1.32
N GLY A 124 -4.31 0.08 -1.22
CA GLY A 124 -4.37 0.86 0.02
C GLY A 124 -4.96 0.09 1.19
N MET A 125 -6.01 -0.71 0.95
CA MET A 125 -6.56 -1.61 1.98
C MET A 125 -5.57 -2.71 2.39
N LYS A 126 -4.88 -3.33 1.42
CA LYS A 126 -3.85 -4.34 1.68
C LYS A 126 -2.67 -3.77 2.46
N MET A 127 -2.22 -2.56 2.10
CA MET A 127 -1.19 -1.82 2.81
C MET A 127 -1.59 -1.56 4.26
N ALA A 128 -2.84 -1.11 4.51
CA ALA A 128 -3.32 -0.86 5.86
C ALA A 128 -3.41 -2.15 6.70
N ALA A 129 -3.88 -3.25 6.10
CA ALA A 129 -3.92 -4.55 6.75
C ALA A 129 -2.51 -5.08 7.09
N ALA A 130 -1.56 -4.99 6.14
CA ALA A 130 -0.18 -5.40 6.36
C ALA A 130 0.51 -4.52 7.43
N ALA A 131 0.27 -3.20 7.41
CA ALA A 131 0.78 -2.29 8.43
C ALA A 131 0.23 -2.61 9.84
N PHE A 132 -1.05 -2.95 9.93
CA PHE A 132 -1.66 -3.36 11.20
C PHE A 132 -1.03 -4.64 11.75
N ILE A 133 -0.81 -5.64 10.90
CA ILE A 133 -0.15 -6.89 11.29
C ILE A 133 1.30 -6.63 11.72
N LEU A 134 2.06 -5.82 10.97
CA LEU A 134 3.45 -5.48 11.32
C LEU A 134 3.54 -4.69 12.64
N ALA A 135 2.58 -3.79 12.89
CA ALA A 135 2.49 -3.08 14.17
C ALA A 135 2.19 -4.03 15.33
N GLN A 136 1.32 -5.04 15.12
CA GLN A 136 1.05 -6.09 16.12
C GLN A 136 2.27 -6.99 16.37
N LEU A 137 3.13 -7.19 15.36
CA LEU A 137 4.37 -7.96 15.47
C LEU A 137 5.53 -7.16 16.07
N GLY A 138 5.31 -5.90 16.46
CA GLY A 138 6.30 -5.07 17.16
C GLY A 138 7.23 -4.27 16.25
N VAL A 139 6.95 -4.17 14.95
CA VAL A 139 7.72 -3.31 14.04
C VAL A 139 7.44 -1.83 14.38
N PRO A 140 8.47 -1.03 14.67
CA PRO A 140 8.27 0.37 15.05
C PRO A 140 7.71 1.18 13.86
N PRO A 141 6.89 2.22 14.13
CA PRO A 141 6.26 3.02 13.08
C PRO A 141 7.28 3.74 12.18
N ASP A 142 8.48 4.01 12.69
CA ASP A 142 9.54 4.65 11.92
C ASP A 142 10.17 3.73 10.88
N GLU A 143 10.21 2.42 11.15
CA GLU A 143 10.67 1.43 10.17
C GLU A 143 9.64 1.27 9.05
N LEU A 144 8.34 1.24 9.38
CA LEU A 144 7.26 1.27 8.39
C LEU A 144 7.31 2.52 7.49
N ARG A 145 7.64 3.68 8.06
CA ARG A 145 7.84 4.92 7.28
C ARG A 145 9.04 4.82 6.34
N LYS A 146 10.16 4.23 6.80
CA LYS A 146 11.34 4.01 5.96
C LYS A 146 11.04 3.04 4.81
N LEU A 147 10.37 1.92 5.09
CA LEU A 147 9.94 0.97 4.05
C LEU A 147 8.99 1.61 3.04
N ARG A 148 8.06 2.44 3.52
CA ARG A 148 7.15 3.17 2.65
C ARG A 148 7.90 4.13 1.74
N ARG A 149 8.85 4.91 2.27
CA ARG A 149 9.68 5.82 1.46
C ARG A 149 10.48 5.04 0.42
N LYS A 150 11.17 3.98 0.85
CA LYS A 150 11.91 3.10 -0.04
C LYS A 150 11.03 2.56 -1.17
N ALA A 151 9.84 2.05 -0.85
CA ALA A 151 8.91 1.54 -1.86
C ALA A 151 8.40 2.63 -2.82
N LEU A 152 8.28 3.88 -2.37
CA LEU A 152 7.93 5.01 -3.25
C LEU A 152 9.11 5.42 -4.13
N ASP A 153 10.32 5.46 -3.59
CA ASP A 153 11.54 5.74 -4.33
C ASP A 153 11.77 4.66 -5.41
N ASP A 154 11.62 3.39 -5.04
CA ASP A 154 11.67 2.25 -5.96
C ASP A 154 10.61 2.39 -7.05
N ALA A 155 9.37 2.77 -6.71
CA ALA A 155 8.30 3.01 -7.69
C ALA A 155 8.59 4.20 -8.63
N VAL A 156 9.29 5.23 -8.16
CA VAL A 156 9.75 6.34 -9.02
C VAL A 156 10.81 5.82 -10.00
N THR A 157 11.80 5.07 -9.53
CA THR A 157 12.85 4.50 -10.40
C THR A 157 12.28 3.55 -11.45
N GLU A 158 11.31 2.72 -11.06
CA GLU A 158 10.61 1.82 -11.98
C GLU A 158 9.80 2.61 -13.01
N ASN A 159 9.10 3.67 -12.60
CA ASN A 159 8.34 4.52 -13.51
C ASN A 159 9.24 5.18 -14.58
N VAL A 160 10.41 5.67 -14.17
CA VAL A 160 11.40 6.25 -15.10
C VAL A 160 11.92 5.20 -16.07
N ALA A 161 12.32 4.02 -15.57
CA ALA A 161 12.78 2.92 -16.41
C ALA A 161 11.73 2.47 -17.44
N LEU A 162 10.46 2.36 -17.02
CA LEU A 162 9.35 2.01 -17.90
C LEU A 162 9.12 3.08 -18.98
N MET A 163 9.29 4.36 -18.64
CA MET A 163 9.20 5.45 -19.62
C MET A 163 10.32 5.35 -20.65
N GLU A 164 11.56 5.13 -20.20
CA GLU A 164 12.72 5.00 -21.07
C GLU A 164 12.58 3.81 -22.03
N GLU A 165 12.13 2.66 -21.53
CA GLU A 165 11.87 1.48 -22.35
C GLU A 165 10.74 1.73 -23.36
N ASN A 166 9.65 2.36 -22.94
CA ASN A 166 8.53 2.68 -23.81
C ASN A 166 8.94 3.64 -24.95
N ILE A 167 9.75 4.66 -24.63
CA ILE A 167 10.31 5.59 -25.61
C ILE A 167 11.25 4.85 -26.55
N TYR A 168 12.15 4.02 -26.04
CA TYR A 168 13.05 3.21 -26.87
C TYR A 168 12.27 2.34 -27.87
N ASN A 169 11.22 1.65 -27.41
CA ASN A 169 10.39 0.83 -28.27
C ASN A 169 9.63 1.66 -29.31
N SER A 170 9.17 2.86 -28.93
CA SER A 170 8.51 3.79 -29.85
C SER A 170 9.47 4.28 -30.95
N GLU A 171 10.68 4.70 -30.58
CA GLU A 171 11.69 5.15 -31.54
C GLU A 171 12.14 4.01 -32.46
N LEU A 172 12.33 2.80 -31.93
CA LEU A 172 12.68 1.64 -32.73
C LEU A 172 11.59 1.31 -33.75
N LEU A 173 10.33 1.38 -33.33
CA LEU A 173 9.18 1.18 -34.21
C LEU A 173 9.13 2.24 -35.32
N GLU A 174 9.41 3.51 -35.02
CA GLU A 174 9.47 4.58 -36.01
C GLU A 174 10.63 4.40 -37.00
N ILE A 175 11.81 3.98 -36.53
CA ILE A 175 13.00 3.74 -37.36
C ILE A 175 12.78 2.54 -38.31
N ILE A 176 12.30 1.41 -37.80
CA ILE A 176 12.10 0.18 -38.59
C ILE A 176 10.87 0.31 -39.51
N GLY A 177 9.80 0.92 -38.99
CA GLY A 177 8.50 0.99 -39.63
C GLY A 177 8.37 2.01 -40.76
N GLY A 178 9.28 2.99 -40.80
CA GLY A 178 9.21 4.12 -41.71
C GLY A 178 8.02 5.05 -41.46
N SER A 179 8.02 6.21 -42.12
CA SER A 179 7.03 7.28 -41.92
C SER A 179 5.59 6.93 -42.33
N SER A 180 5.35 5.78 -42.95
CA SER A 180 4.12 5.49 -43.71
C SER A 180 3.51 4.11 -43.41
N GLY A 181 3.75 3.55 -42.23
CA GLY A 181 3.23 2.24 -41.84
C GLY A 181 1.80 2.28 -41.29
N SER A 182 0.77 2.21 -42.15
CA SER A 182 -0.62 1.93 -41.71
C SER A 182 -0.72 0.65 -40.87
N ARG A 183 0.21 -0.28 -41.07
CA ARG A 183 0.34 -1.57 -40.39
C ARG A 183 0.77 -1.47 -38.93
N LEU A 184 1.52 -0.42 -38.54
CA LEU A 184 2.08 -0.26 -37.19
C LEU A 184 1.26 0.71 -36.31
N LYS A 185 0.12 1.19 -36.81
CA LYS A 185 -0.77 2.09 -36.06
C LYS A 185 -1.28 1.48 -34.75
N ALA A 186 -1.57 0.17 -34.76
CA ALA A 186 -2.05 -0.53 -33.57
C ALA A 186 -0.96 -0.59 -32.49
N GLU A 187 0.27 -0.94 -32.88
CA GLU A 187 1.42 -1.02 -31.98
C GLU A 187 1.78 0.36 -31.40
N ARG A 188 1.78 1.40 -32.24
CA ARG A 188 1.97 2.78 -31.79
C ARG A 188 0.89 3.22 -30.80
N SER A 189 -0.37 2.88 -31.07
CA SER A 189 -1.47 3.17 -30.15
C SER A 189 -1.31 2.47 -28.80
N VAL A 190 -0.73 1.28 -28.76
CA VAL A 190 -0.43 0.58 -27.50
C VAL A 190 0.68 1.31 -26.74
N LEU A 191 1.75 1.72 -27.43
CA LEU A 191 2.85 2.48 -26.81
C LEU A 191 2.39 3.84 -26.27
N ASP A 192 1.56 4.57 -27.02
CA ASP A 192 0.96 5.84 -26.59
C ASP A 192 0.07 5.65 -25.33
N GLU A 193 -0.67 4.54 -25.27
CA GLU A 193 -1.51 4.24 -24.11
C GLU A 193 -0.67 3.88 -22.88
N ILE A 194 0.41 3.10 -23.06
CA ILE A 194 1.37 2.82 -22.00
C ILE A 194 2.00 4.12 -21.49
N GLN A 195 2.42 5.02 -22.39
CA GLN A 195 2.97 6.32 -22.01
C GLN A 195 1.99 7.13 -21.14
N LYS A 196 0.71 7.20 -21.53
CA LYS A 196 -0.34 7.87 -20.71
C LYS A 196 -0.51 7.22 -19.34
N GLN A 197 -0.43 5.90 -19.26
CA GLN A 197 -0.50 5.19 -17.98
C GLN A 197 0.70 5.52 -17.08
N ILE A 198 1.90 5.61 -17.64
CA ILE A 198 3.13 5.98 -16.92
C ILE A 198 3.04 7.43 -16.43
N LEU A 199 2.59 8.38 -17.26
CA LEU A 199 2.36 9.77 -16.86
C LEU A 199 1.29 9.88 -15.76
N THR A 200 0.25 9.04 -15.80
CA THR A 200 -0.76 9.00 -14.76
C THR A 200 -0.20 8.48 -13.43
N GLN A 201 0.71 7.51 -13.47
CA GLN A 201 1.43 7.03 -12.28
C GLN A 201 2.38 8.10 -11.75
N ALA A 202 3.08 8.82 -12.62
CA ALA A 202 3.95 9.94 -12.27
C ALA A 202 3.19 11.03 -11.48
N LYS A 203 1.98 11.38 -11.93
CA LYS A 203 1.07 12.27 -11.18
C LYS A 203 0.72 11.77 -9.78
N ARG A 204 0.51 10.46 -9.61
CA ARG A 204 0.21 9.85 -8.29
C ARG A 204 1.44 9.76 -7.39
N LEU A 205 2.63 9.77 -7.97
CA LEU A 205 3.93 9.80 -7.29
C LEU A 205 4.41 11.24 -6.98
N ASN A 206 3.67 12.28 -7.40
CA ASN A 206 4.06 13.70 -7.30
C ASN A 206 5.38 14.03 -8.03
N ILE A 207 5.59 13.41 -9.20
CA ILE A 207 6.73 13.67 -10.10
C ILE A 207 6.22 14.10 -11.48
N ASP A 208 5.06 14.73 -11.56
CA ASP A 208 4.46 15.18 -12.82
C ASP A 208 5.30 16.25 -13.53
N ASP A 209 5.98 17.10 -12.76
CA ASP A 209 6.90 18.12 -13.29
C ASP A 209 8.20 17.52 -13.88
N TYR A 210 8.49 16.24 -13.63
CA TYR A 210 9.69 15.59 -14.18
C TYR A 210 9.57 15.35 -15.69
N TYR A 211 8.38 14.98 -16.17
CA TYR A 211 8.14 14.65 -17.58
C TYR A 211 7.69 15.88 -18.38
N THR A 212 8.53 16.90 -18.44
CA THR A 212 8.31 18.04 -19.34
C THR A 212 8.44 17.60 -20.81
N GLN A 213 7.89 18.40 -21.73
CA GLN A 213 8.08 18.16 -23.17
C GLN A 213 9.56 18.11 -23.55
N GLU A 214 10.37 19.00 -22.97
CA GLU A 214 11.82 19.01 -23.15
C GLU A 214 12.44 17.70 -22.69
N LYS A 215 12.06 17.22 -21.49
CA LYS A 215 12.60 15.97 -20.96
C LYS A 215 12.26 14.77 -21.83
N ILE A 216 11.03 14.71 -22.35
CA ILE A 216 10.62 13.66 -23.27
C ILE A 216 11.47 13.70 -24.55
N LEU A 217 11.73 14.88 -25.11
CA LEU A 217 12.60 15.02 -26.29
C LEU A 217 14.04 14.58 -26.00
N GLU A 218 14.59 14.89 -24.83
CA GLU A 218 15.91 14.39 -24.41
C GLU A 218 15.94 12.85 -24.38
N LEU A 219 14.92 12.23 -23.77
CA LEU A 219 14.81 10.77 -23.69
C LEU A 219 14.71 10.14 -25.07
N ARG A 220 13.95 10.75 -26.00
CA ARG A 220 13.85 10.31 -27.40
C ARG A 220 15.20 10.38 -28.11
N ILE A 221 15.95 11.49 -27.95
CA ILE A 221 17.29 11.63 -28.52
C ILE A 221 18.23 10.55 -27.99
N ASN A 222 18.19 10.30 -26.68
CA ASN A 222 19.04 9.28 -26.05
C ASN A 222 18.67 7.86 -26.53
N ALA A 223 17.38 7.57 -26.66
CA ALA A 223 16.90 6.32 -27.23
C ALA A 223 17.38 6.12 -28.68
N ALA A 224 17.22 7.12 -29.54
CA ALA A 224 17.66 7.06 -30.93
C ALA A 224 19.18 6.83 -31.05
N LYS A 225 19.98 7.51 -30.22
CA LYS A 225 21.44 7.28 -30.14
C LYS A 225 21.76 5.84 -29.70
N GLY A 226 21.07 5.34 -28.68
CA GLY A 226 21.25 3.97 -28.20
C GLY A 226 20.92 2.92 -29.27
N ILE A 227 19.83 3.13 -30.01
CA ILE A 227 19.44 2.28 -31.14
C ILE A 227 20.51 2.32 -32.24
N TYR A 228 20.99 3.51 -32.60
CA TYR A 228 22.05 3.67 -33.61
C TYR A 228 23.32 2.90 -33.24
N TYR A 229 23.79 3.01 -31.99
CA TYR A 229 24.98 2.29 -31.57
C TYR A 229 24.81 0.76 -31.62
N LYS A 230 23.63 0.24 -31.28
CA LYS A 230 23.33 -1.19 -31.43
C LYS A 230 23.36 -1.64 -32.89
N PHE A 231 22.89 -0.82 -33.83
CA PHE A 231 23.00 -1.13 -35.25
C PHE A 231 24.46 -1.17 -35.74
N VAL A 232 25.30 -0.26 -35.25
CA VAL A 232 26.74 -0.25 -35.56
C VAL A 232 27.45 -1.47 -34.96
N GLU A 233 27.11 -1.86 -33.74
CA GLU A 233 27.64 -3.06 -33.09
C GLU A 233 27.24 -4.35 -33.84
N GLU A 234 25.98 -4.42 -34.26
CA GLU A 234 25.48 -5.53 -35.07
C GLU A 234 26.20 -5.59 -36.44
N GLU A 235 26.41 -4.44 -37.09
CA GLU A 235 27.18 -4.36 -38.34
C GLU A 235 28.60 -4.91 -38.18
N GLN A 236 29.30 -4.53 -37.10
CA GLN A 236 30.64 -5.04 -36.80
C GLN A 236 30.66 -6.55 -36.54
N THR A 237 29.64 -7.05 -35.84
CA THR A 237 29.50 -8.48 -35.53
C THR A 237 29.30 -9.29 -36.81
N ILE A 238 28.38 -8.84 -37.67
CA ILE A 238 28.12 -9.48 -38.97
C ILE A 238 29.35 -9.42 -39.87
N GLN A 239 30.08 -8.30 -39.88
CA GLN A 239 31.31 -8.17 -40.66
C GLN A 239 32.37 -9.16 -40.18
N TYR A 240 32.54 -9.32 -38.88
CA TYR A 240 33.46 -10.30 -38.30
C TYR A 240 33.08 -11.74 -38.68
N GLU A 241 31.79 -12.09 -38.62
CA GLU A 241 31.30 -13.41 -39.04
C GLU A 241 31.59 -13.66 -40.53
N LEU A 242 31.34 -12.67 -41.38
CA LEU A 242 31.63 -12.75 -42.81
C LEU A 242 33.13 -12.97 -43.06
N ASP A 243 34.00 -12.17 -42.41
CA ASP A 243 35.45 -12.28 -42.55
C ASP A 243 35.97 -13.63 -42.05
N TYR A 244 35.39 -14.17 -40.97
CA TYR A 244 35.71 -15.50 -40.46
C TYR A 244 35.43 -16.59 -41.52
N TYR A 245 34.23 -16.59 -42.11
CA TYR A 245 33.86 -17.57 -43.13
C TYR A 245 34.69 -17.43 -44.42
N LEU A 246 35.11 -16.21 -44.79
CA LEU A 246 35.94 -15.98 -45.97
C LEU A 246 37.40 -16.43 -45.78
N ASN A 247 37.91 -16.45 -44.54
CA ASN A 247 39.29 -16.82 -44.24
C ASN A 247 39.47 -18.31 -43.89
N GLU A 248 38.39 -19.05 -43.60
CA GLU A 248 38.42 -20.52 -43.43
C GLU A 248 38.15 -21.30 -44.73
N ALA A 249 37.81 -20.62 -45.84
CA ALA A 249 37.62 -21.19 -47.19
C ALA A 249 38.90 -21.11 -48.03
#